data_AF-A0A951GI27-F1
#
_entry.id   AF-A0A951GI27-F1
#
_cell.length_a   1.000
_cell.length_b   1.000
_cell.length_c   1.000
_cell.angle_alpha   90.00
_cell.angle_beta   90.00
_cell.angle_gamma   90.00
#
_symmetry.space_group_name_H-M   'P 1'
#
loop_
_entity.id
_entity.type
_entity.pdbx_description
1 polymer ?
#
loop_
_entity_poly.entity_id
_entity_poly.type
_entity_poly.pdbx_seq_one_letter_code
_entity_poly.pdbx_strand_id
1 'polypeptide(L)'
;TQRLGLLLIIGMALGIAIVAIEMITGGWLNSFLSDRAFWPTQLNQASVSLALLILPASATLVCLGRPIIAIFLAAAVAATVYGLAGTTAKVVLVFGLAMGLLLYRNRPVLARLALVVSVLAIITAPLTFARLERLPGFGEMADGVKISAGHRLLIWSFAGDRIAERPLTGWGLDSSRAIPGGEDPIRPGETWMPLHPHNAALQVWLELGAPGAALFALMVAIFWGAVARVEWPPLFAAAAGSGLAIALVGCSTAYGIWQEWWLATLSFSLFLVLVMGRLSACASVRRRAIR
;
A
#
# COMPACT_ATOMS: atom_id res chain seq x y z
N THR A 1 8.90 -5.90 25.33
CA THR A 1 9.38 -6.17 23.95
C THR A 1 9.18 -7.63 23.56
N GLN A 2 9.54 -8.62 24.40
CA GLN A 2 9.32 -10.05 24.11
C GLN A 2 7.84 -10.43 23.88
N ARG A 3 6.91 -9.96 24.71
CA ARG A 3 5.46 -10.17 24.52
C ARG A 3 4.98 -9.66 23.16
N LEU A 4 5.47 -8.50 22.73
CA LEU A 4 5.10 -7.90 21.44
C LEU A 4 5.60 -8.74 20.26
N GLY A 5 6.85 -9.22 20.31
CA GLY A 5 7.37 -10.13 19.29
C GLY A 5 6.59 -11.43 19.19
N LEU A 6 6.17 -11.99 20.33
CA LEU A 6 5.32 -13.18 20.36
C LEU A 6 3.94 -12.90 19.72
N LEU A 7 3.27 -11.82 20.11
CA LEU A 7 1.97 -11.43 19.54
C LEU A 7 2.05 -11.17 18.02
N LEU A 8 3.13 -10.56 17.54
CA LEU A 8 3.37 -10.36 16.11
C LEU A 8 3.50 -11.71 15.38
N ILE A 9 4.28 -12.65 15.92
CA ILE A 9 4.44 -13.99 15.33
C ILE A 9 3.09 -14.70 15.30
N ILE A 10 2.36 -14.71 16.41
CA ILE A 10 1.06 -15.37 16.51
C ILE A 10 0.08 -14.74 15.51
N GLY A 11 -0.04 -13.42 15.47
CA GLY A 11 -0.95 -12.73 14.55
C GLY A 11 -0.63 -13.00 13.08
N MET A 12 0.64 -12.92 12.69
CA MET A 12 1.06 -13.22 11.32
C MET A 12 0.84 -14.70 10.97
N ALA A 13 1.16 -15.63 11.87
CA ALA A 13 0.96 -17.06 11.66
C ALA A 13 -0.53 -17.40 11.52
N LEU A 14 -1.39 -16.83 12.38
CA LEU A 14 -2.84 -16.99 12.29
C LEU A 14 -3.38 -16.41 10.97
N GLY A 15 -2.93 -15.23 10.56
CA GLY A 15 -3.34 -14.63 9.29
C GLY A 15 -2.98 -15.50 8.09
N ILE A 16 -1.75 -16.03 8.04
CA ILE A 16 -1.30 -16.96 7.01
C ILE A 16 -2.12 -18.26 7.04
N ALA A 17 -2.38 -18.81 8.23
CA ALA A 17 -3.17 -20.02 8.39
C ALA A 17 -4.61 -19.84 7.91
N ILE A 18 -5.27 -18.72 8.24
CA ILE A 18 -6.63 -18.41 7.77
C ILE A 18 -6.66 -18.33 6.25
N VAL A 19 -5.71 -17.62 5.63
CA VAL A 19 -5.60 -17.53 4.17
C VAL A 19 -5.42 -18.91 3.54
N ALA A 20 -4.56 -19.76 4.11
CA ALA A 20 -4.34 -21.12 3.63
C ALA A 20 -5.60 -21.99 3.77
N ILE A 21 -6.30 -21.92 4.91
CA ILE A 21 -7.55 -22.66 5.15
C ILE A 21 -8.60 -22.26 4.13
N GLU A 22 -8.86 -20.96 3.94
CA GLU A 22 -9.85 -20.48 2.97
C GLU A 22 -9.52 -20.95 1.55
N MET A 23 -8.24 -20.92 1.17
CA MET A 23 -7.82 -21.33 -0.17
C MET A 23 -7.94 -22.84 -0.39
N ILE A 24 -7.58 -23.67 0.60
CA ILE A 24 -7.63 -25.14 0.52
C ILE A 24 -9.08 -25.63 0.56
N THR A 25 -9.90 -25.04 1.41
CA THR A 25 -11.28 -25.46 1.64
C THR A 25 -12.28 -24.85 0.65
N GLY A 26 -11.83 -23.91 -0.18
CA GLY A 26 -12.70 -23.21 -1.12
C GLY A 26 -13.70 -22.28 -0.44
N GLY A 27 -13.30 -21.63 0.67
CA GLY A 27 -14.14 -20.64 1.33
C GLY A 27 -14.92 -21.13 2.56
N TRP A 28 -14.52 -22.24 3.20
CA TRP A 28 -15.31 -22.83 4.28
C TRP A 28 -15.54 -21.87 5.45
N LEU A 29 -14.51 -21.12 5.88
CA LEU A 29 -14.67 -20.14 6.95
C LEU A 29 -15.56 -18.97 6.49
N ASN A 30 -15.36 -18.49 5.26
CA ASN A 30 -16.17 -17.44 4.65
C ASN A 30 -17.65 -17.83 4.59
N SER A 31 -17.97 -19.10 4.35
CA SER A 31 -19.36 -19.58 4.27
C SER A 31 -20.18 -19.41 5.55
N PHE A 32 -19.53 -19.26 6.72
CA PHE A 32 -20.21 -18.94 7.98
C PHE A 32 -20.46 -17.43 8.16
N LEU A 33 -19.75 -16.60 7.41
CA LEU A 33 -19.74 -15.14 7.57
C LEU A 33 -20.45 -14.42 6.42
N SER A 34 -20.56 -15.06 5.26
CA SER A 34 -21.16 -14.47 4.07
C SER A 34 -21.90 -15.52 3.24
N ASP A 35 -23.06 -15.13 2.72
CA ASP A 35 -23.80 -15.91 1.72
C ASP A 35 -23.18 -15.81 0.32
N ARG A 36 -22.13 -15.01 0.15
CA ARG A 36 -21.45 -14.84 -1.15
C ARG A 36 -20.56 -16.04 -1.43
N ALA A 37 -20.64 -16.55 -2.66
CA ALA A 37 -19.71 -17.57 -3.13
C ALA A 37 -18.26 -17.09 -2.95
N PHE A 38 -17.39 -18.01 -2.51
CA PHE A 38 -15.98 -17.73 -2.36
C PHE A 38 -15.30 -17.59 -3.71
N TRP A 39 -14.54 -16.52 -3.86
CA TRP A 39 -13.66 -16.30 -5.00
C TRP A 39 -12.25 -16.04 -4.49
N PRO A 40 -11.20 -16.67 -5.07
CA PRO A 40 -9.83 -16.45 -4.63
C PRO A 40 -9.39 -14.97 -4.62
N THR A 41 -10.02 -14.14 -5.45
CA THR A 41 -9.80 -12.69 -5.52
C THR A 41 -10.22 -11.94 -4.25
N GLN A 42 -11.08 -12.51 -3.41
CA GLN A 42 -11.45 -11.93 -2.12
C GLN A 42 -10.26 -11.89 -1.15
N LEU A 43 -9.31 -12.82 -1.30
CA LEU A 43 -8.08 -12.86 -0.50
C LEU A 43 -7.02 -11.85 -0.96
N ASN A 44 -7.28 -11.05 -2.00
CA ASN A 44 -6.34 -10.03 -2.46
C ASN A 44 -6.01 -8.98 -1.38
N GLN A 45 -6.99 -8.62 -0.54
CA GLN A 45 -6.79 -7.68 0.58
C GLN A 45 -5.79 -8.24 1.60
N ALA A 46 -5.90 -9.53 1.93
CA ALA A 46 -4.98 -10.22 2.80
C ALA A 46 -3.57 -10.28 2.18
N SER A 47 -3.48 -10.59 0.88
CA SER A 47 -2.20 -10.65 0.16
C SER A 47 -1.43 -9.32 0.21
N VAL A 48 -2.09 -8.20 -0.08
CA VAL A 48 -1.44 -6.88 -0.03
C VAL A 48 -1.13 -6.47 1.42
N SER A 49 -1.98 -6.83 2.38
CA SER A 49 -1.71 -6.56 3.79
C SER A 49 -0.47 -7.30 4.29
N LEU A 50 -0.31 -8.58 3.93
CA LEU A 50 0.89 -9.36 4.24
C LEU A 50 2.13 -8.77 3.55
N ALA A 51 2.02 -8.39 2.28
CA ALA A 51 3.12 -7.75 1.55
C ALA A 51 3.57 -6.44 2.20
N LEU A 52 2.63 -5.62 2.70
CA LEU A 52 2.95 -4.36 3.40
C LEU A 52 3.65 -4.59 4.74
N LEU A 53 3.27 -5.65 5.46
CA LEU A 53 3.75 -5.92 6.82
C LEU A 53 5.07 -6.71 6.87
N ILE A 54 5.44 -7.42 5.81
CA ILE A 54 6.58 -8.36 5.80
C ILE A 54 7.88 -7.73 6.31
N LEU A 55 8.29 -6.58 5.76
CA LEU A 55 9.56 -5.95 6.10
C LEU A 55 9.60 -5.30 7.48
N PRO A 56 8.62 -4.48 7.90
CA PRO A 56 8.61 -3.97 9.27
C PRO A 56 8.48 -5.10 10.31
N ALA A 57 7.75 -6.18 10.01
CA ALA A 57 7.64 -7.33 10.90
C ALA A 57 8.99 -8.10 11.00
N SER A 58 9.62 -8.43 9.87
CA SER A 58 10.90 -9.12 9.85
C SER A 58 12.01 -8.29 10.50
N ALA A 59 12.09 -6.98 10.24
CA ALA A 59 13.07 -6.10 10.89
C ALA A 59 12.85 -6.02 12.41
N THR A 60 11.59 -5.99 12.87
CA THR A 60 11.25 -6.08 14.29
C THR A 60 11.76 -7.38 14.91
N LEU A 61 11.54 -8.53 14.25
CA LEU A 61 12.01 -9.84 14.73
C LEU A 61 13.53 -9.96 14.78
N VAL A 62 14.24 -9.45 13.76
CA VAL A 62 15.71 -9.39 13.76
C VAL A 62 16.21 -8.61 14.97
N CYS A 63 15.59 -7.48 15.28
CA CYS A 63 15.99 -6.67 16.44
C CYS A 63 15.60 -7.25 17.80
N LEU A 64 14.63 -8.16 17.83
CA LEU A 64 14.34 -8.97 19.02
C LEU A 64 15.27 -10.19 19.14
N GLY A 65 16.30 -10.30 18.30
CA GLY A 65 17.29 -11.40 18.33
C GLY A 65 16.76 -12.69 17.71
N ARG A 66 15.74 -12.62 16.85
CA ARG A 66 15.07 -13.79 16.24
C ARG A 66 15.19 -13.80 14.70
N PRO A 67 16.41 -13.71 14.12
CA PRO A 67 16.59 -13.60 12.67
C PRO A 67 16.11 -14.83 11.91
N ILE A 68 16.25 -16.03 12.46
CA ILE A 68 15.78 -17.27 11.85
C ILE A 68 14.25 -17.24 11.68
N ILE A 69 13.53 -16.81 12.71
CA ILE A 69 12.06 -16.66 12.64
C ILE A 69 11.68 -15.57 11.62
N ALA A 70 12.46 -14.48 11.53
CA ALA A 70 12.23 -13.44 10.53
C ALA A 70 12.36 -13.95 9.09
N ILE A 71 13.32 -14.84 8.83
CA ILE A 71 13.52 -15.49 7.52
C ILE A 71 12.34 -16.42 7.20
N PHE A 72 11.94 -17.28 8.15
CA PHE A 72 10.79 -18.17 7.95
C PHE A 72 9.49 -17.38 7.74
N LEU A 73 9.28 -16.31 8.51
CA LEU A 73 8.12 -15.43 8.33
C LEU A 73 8.14 -14.79 6.93
N ALA A 74 9.27 -14.25 6.50
CA ALA A 74 9.39 -13.63 5.18
C ALA A 74 9.14 -14.64 4.05
N ALA A 75 9.70 -15.85 4.17
CA ALA A 75 9.50 -16.93 3.21
C ALA A 75 8.03 -17.38 3.17
N ALA A 76 7.38 -17.55 4.33
CA ALA A 76 5.97 -17.92 4.43
C ALA A 76 5.07 -16.85 3.80
N VAL A 77 5.28 -15.57 4.13
CA VAL A 77 4.53 -14.46 3.53
C VAL A 77 4.72 -14.42 2.01
N ALA A 78 5.96 -14.53 1.52
CA ALA A 78 6.24 -14.55 0.09
C ALA A 78 5.52 -15.72 -0.59
N ALA A 79 5.61 -16.94 -0.03
CA ALA A 79 4.91 -18.11 -0.56
C ALA A 79 3.39 -17.89 -0.62
N THR A 80 2.79 -17.32 0.43
CA THR A 80 1.36 -16.99 0.45
C THR A 80 1.00 -15.96 -0.62
N VAL A 81 1.74 -14.84 -0.72
CA VAL A 81 1.48 -13.79 -1.70
C VAL A 81 1.56 -14.31 -3.14
N TYR A 82 2.57 -15.13 -3.45
CA TYR A 82 2.76 -15.68 -4.78
C TYR A 82 1.79 -16.81 -5.12
N GLY A 83 1.30 -17.56 -4.12
CA GLY A 83 0.25 -18.57 -4.27
C GLY A 83 -1.16 -18.00 -4.52
N LEU A 84 -1.40 -16.73 -4.15
CA LEU A 84 -2.68 -16.07 -4.38
C LEU A 84 -2.80 -15.45 -5.79
N ALA A 85 -4.03 -15.19 -6.24
CA ALA A 85 -4.32 -14.69 -7.58
C ALA A 85 -3.90 -13.22 -7.81
N GLY A 86 -3.85 -12.39 -6.77
CA GLY A 86 -3.65 -10.95 -6.88
C GLY A 86 -2.28 -10.55 -7.44
N THR A 87 -2.27 -9.94 -8.63
CA THR A 87 -1.04 -9.44 -9.28
C THR A 87 -0.44 -8.23 -8.58
N THR A 88 -1.28 -7.33 -8.04
CA THR A 88 -0.82 -6.12 -7.32
C THR A 88 0.10 -6.48 -6.16
N ALA A 89 -0.29 -7.44 -5.32
CA ALA A 89 0.50 -7.85 -4.16
C ALA A 89 1.90 -8.35 -4.54
N LYS A 90 2.00 -9.11 -5.64
CA LYS A 90 3.28 -9.63 -6.17
C LYS A 90 4.18 -8.49 -6.65
N VAL A 91 3.62 -7.55 -7.42
CA VAL A 91 4.37 -6.39 -7.95
C VAL A 91 4.86 -5.50 -6.82
N VAL A 92 4.00 -5.13 -5.87
CA VAL A 92 4.40 -4.25 -4.77
C VAL A 92 5.40 -4.93 -3.84
N LEU A 93 5.32 -6.25 -3.64
CA LEU A 93 6.30 -6.99 -2.84
C LEU A 93 7.70 -6.92 -3.49
N VAL A 94 7.81 -7.21 -4.80
CA VAL A 94 9.09 -7.11 -5.52
C VAL A 94 9.63 -5.68 -5.48
N PHE A 95 8.78 -4.71 -5.78
CA PHE A 95 9.14 -3.29 -5.76
C PHE A 95 9.61 -2.85 -4.37
N GLY A 96 8.89 -3.26 -3.33
CA GLY A 96 9.23 -2.99 -1.93
C GLY A 96 10.57 -3.60 -1.53
N LEU A 97 10.82 -4.86 -1.86
CA LEU A 97 12.10 -5.52 -1.58
C LEU A 97 13.26 -4.80 -2.28
N ALA A 98 13.10 -4.45 -3.56
CA ALA A 98 14.09 -3.68 -4.31
C ALA A 98 14.34 -2.30 -3.69
N MET A 99 13.28 -1.56 -3.37
CA MET A 99 13.38 -0.26 -2.69
C MET A 99 14.06 -0.39 -1.32
N GLY A 100 13.74 -1.43 -0.55
CA GLY A 100 14.37 -1.70 0.74
C GLY A 100 15.87 -1.95 0.62
N LEU A 101 16.29 -2.76 -0.35
CA LEU A 101 17.71 -3.01 -0.64
C LEU A 101 18.44 -1.72 -1.04
N LEU A 102 17.84 -0.92 -1.93
CA LEU A 102 18.41 0.35 -2.36
C LEU A 102 18.54 1.33 -1.19
N LEU A 103 17.49 1.46 -0.36
CA LEU A 103 17.50 2.30 0.84
C LEU A 103 18.52 1.82 1.87
N TYR A 104 18.68 0.51 2.06
CA TYR A 104 19.70 -0.04 2.95
C TYR A 104 21.11 0.44 2.56
N ARG A 105 21.37 0.56 1.25
CA ARG A 105 22.67 1.01 0.71
C ARG A 105 22.82 2.54 0.70
N ASN A 106 21.83 3.27 0.20
CA ASN A 106 21.94 4.71 -0.11
C ASN A 106 20.73 5.53 0.39
N ARG A 107 20.34 5.38 1.67
CA ARG A 107 19.12 5.99 2.23
C ARG A 107 18.91 7.49 1.99
N PRO A 108 19.87 8.41 2.20
CA PRO A 108 19.51 9.84 2.27
C PRO A 108 19.14 10.41 0.90
N VAL A 109 19.81 9.96 -0.16
CA VAL A 109 19.53 10.39 -1.53
C VAL A 109 18.23 9.77 -2.01
N LEU A 110 18.08 8.45 -1.85
CA LEU A 110 16.91 7.72 -2.34
C LEU A 110 15.62 8.13 -1.64
N ALA A 111 15.65 8.33 -0.32
CA ALA A 111 14.47 8.78 0.41
C ALA A 111 14.06 10.22 0.02
N ARG A 112 15.01 11.12 -0.26
CA ARG A 112 14.72 12.47 -0.77
C ARG A 112 14.18 12.44 -2.19
N LEU A 113 14.72 11.60 -3.05
CA LEU A 113 14.19 11.40 -4.40
C LEU A 113 12.77 10.86 -4.35
N ALA A 114 12.54 9.82 -3.54
CA ALA A 114 11.22 9.25 -3.33
C ALA A 114 10.23 10.26 -2.75
N LEU A 115 10.67 11.14 -1.84
CA LEU A 115 9.87 12.27 -1.35
C LEU A 115 9.41 13.16 -2.51
N VAL A 116 10.35 13.68 -3.30
CA VAL A 116 10.07 14.61 -4.39
C VAL A 116 9.15 13.96 -5.42
N VAL A 117 9.48 12.75 -5.87
CA VAL A 117 8.67 12.00 -6.83
C VAL A 117 7.26 11.74 -6.29
N SER A 118 7.11 11.32 -5.03
CA SER A 118 5.80 11.03 -4.45
C SER A 118 4.95 12.29 -4.31
N VAL A 119 5.54 13.39 -3.83
CA VAL A 119 4.85 14.68 -3.69
C VAL A 119 4.43 15.21 -5.06
N LEU A 120 5.31 15.20 -6.04
CA LEU A 120 4.98 15.61 -7.41
C LEU A 120 3.87 14.74 -7.98
N ALA A 121 3.98 13.42 -7.88
CA ALA A 121 2.95 12.49 -8.36
C ALA A 121 1.57 12.75 -7.73
N ILE A 122 1.51 13.11 -6.44
CA ILE A 122 0.26 13.46 -5.76
C ILE A 122 -0.28 14.80 -6.24
N ILE A 123 0.54 15.86 -6.20
CA ILE A 123 0.10 17.22 -6.53
C ILE A 123 -0.29 17.35 -8.00
N THR A 124 0.43 16.68 -8.91
CA THR A 124 0.16 16.74 -10.34
C THR A 124 -0.76 15.65 -10.85
N ALA A 125 -1.34 14.81 -9.98
CA ALA A 125 -2.17 13.66 -10.39
C ALA A 125 -3.27 13.99 -11.43
N PRO A 126 -4.03 15.11 -11.30
CA PRO A 126 -5.04 15.48 -12.31
C PRO A 126 -4.45 15.89 -13.67
N LEU A 127 -3.16 16.26 -13.70
CA LEU A 127 -2.44 16.68 -14.91
C LEU A 127 -1.62 15.53 -15.52
N THR A 128 -1.25 14.53 -14.71
CA THR A 128 -0.45 13.37 -15.14
C THR A 128 -1.32 12.13 -15.31
N PHE A 129 -1.77 11.52 -14.22
CA PHE A 129 -2.49 10.23 -14.25
C PHE A 129 -3.80 10.31 -15.04
N ALA A 130 -4.57 11.39 -14.87
CA ALA A 130 -5.83 11.57 -15.61
C ALA A 130 -5.66 11.83 -17.12
N ARG A 131 -4.43 12.01 -17.60
CA ARG A 131 -4.14 12.25 -19.03
C ARG A 131 -3.53 11.04 -19.73
N LEU A 132 -3.17 9.98 -19.00
CA LEU A 132 -2.48 8.81 -19.54
C LEU A 132 -3.28 8.07 -20.62
N GLU A 133 -4.61 8.03 -20.50
CA GLU A 133 -5.50 7.42 -21.48
C GLU A 133 -5.42 8.08 -22.86
N ARG A 134 -5.04 9.36 -22.92
CA ARG A 134 -4.94 10.14 -24.16
C ARG A 134 -3.65 9.85 -24.94
N LEU A 135 -2.72 9.09 -24.35
CA LEU A 135 -1.50 8.67 -25.02
C LEU A 135 -1.81 7.53 -26.01
N PRO A 136 -1.56 7.70 -27.32
CA PRO A 136 -1.87 6.68 -28.32
C PRO A 136 -1.23 5.31 -27.98
N GLY A 137 -2.03 4.24 -28.01
CA GLY A 137 -1.57 2.86 -27.75
C GLY A 137 -1.31 2.53 -26.27
N PHE A 138 -1.42 3.49 -25.35
CA PHE A 138 -1.10 3.25 -23.94
C PHE A 138 -2.14 2.36 -23.24
N GLY A 139 -3.41 2.45 -23.63
CA GLY A 139 -4.48 1.57 -23.14
C GLY A 139 -4.23 0.09 -23.45
N GLU A 140 -3.94 -0.21 -24.71
CA GLU A 140 -3.65 -1.59 -25.16
C GLU A 140 -2.37 -2.13 -24.50
N MET A 141 -1.33 -1.31 -24.39
CA MET A 141 -0.12 -1.65 -23.65
C MET A 141 -0.42 -1.98 -22.19
N ALA A 142 -1.28 -1.19 -21.53
CA ALA A 142 -1.66 -1.42 -20.14
C ALA A 142 -2.44 -2.73 -19.99
N ASP A 143 -3.40 -3.01 -20.87
CA ASP A 143 -4.17 -4.26 -20.85
C ASP A 143 -3.31 -5.49 -21.08
N GLY A 144 -2.23 -5.36 -21.88
CA GLY A 144 -1.21 -6.40 -22.02
C GLY A 144 -0.46 -6.74 -20.72
N VAL A 145 -0.39 -5.81 -19.77
CA VAL A 145 0.19 -6.05 -18.43
C VAL A 145 -0.84 -6.64 -17.46
N LYS A 146 -2.08 -6.14 -17.51
CA LYS A 146 -3.18 -6.60 -16.68
C LYS A 146 -4.50 -6.26 -17.38
N ILE A 147 -5.35 -7.24 -17.59
CA ILE A 147 -6.63 -7.14 -18.34
C ILE A 147 -7.55 -5.96 -17.92
N SER A 148 -7.42 -5.44 -16.69
CA SER A 148 -8.21 -4.30 -16.19
C SER A 148 -7.44 -2.97 -16.13
N ALA A 149 -6.24 -2.89 -16.70
CA ALA A 149 -5.41 -1.70 -16.58
C ALA A 149 -5.84 -0.60 -17.56
N GLY A 150 -6.24 -0.94 -18.77
CA GLY A 150 -6.84 -0.02 -19.74
C GLY A 150 -8.13 0.59 -19.22
N HIS A 151 -9.02 -0.22 -18.63
CA HIS A 151 -10.24 0.29 -17.97
C HIS A 151 -9.91 1.31 -16.86
N ARG A 152 -8.85 1.09 -16.07
CA ARG A 152 -8.42 2.07 -15.05
C ARG A 152 -7.97 3.40 -15.64
N LEU A 153 -7.37 3.40 -16.82
CA LEU A 153 -6.98 4.65 -17.48
C LEU A 153 -8.22 5.48 -17.86
N LEU A 154 -9.30 4.82 -18.31
CA LEU A 154 -10.60 5.46 -18.55
C LEU A 154 -11.19 6.03 -17.24
N ILE A 155 -11.16 5.25 -16.17
CA ILE A 155 -11.59 5.69 -14.83
C ILE A 155 -10.78 6.92 -14.38
N TRP A 156 -9.46 6.94 -14.62
CA TRP A 156 -8.59 8.06 -14.26
C TRP A 156 -8.88 9.32 -15.08
N SER A 157 -9.14 9.16 -16.38
CA SER A 157 -9.56 10.22 -17.29
C SER A 157 -10.85 10.87 -16.78
N PHE A 158 -11.87 10.04 -16.50
CA PHE A 158 -13.14 10.49 -15.93
C PHE A 158 -12.99 11.17 -14.57
N ALA A 159 -12.19 10.61 -13.66
CA ALA A 159 -11.90 11.24 -12.37
C ALA A 159 -11.27 12.63 -12.55
N GLY A 160 -10.36 12.79 -13.52
CA GLY A 160 -9.76 14.08 -13.86
C GLY A 160 -10.77 15.12 -14.33
N ASP A 161 -11.72 14.71 -15.17
CA ASP A 161 -12.78 15.62 -15.64
C ASP A 161 -13.69 16.06 -14.48
N ARG A 162 -14.06 15.14 -13.57
CA ARG A 162 -14.82 15.49 -12.35
C ARG A 162 -14.00 16.37 -11.40
N ILE A 163 -12.70 16.13 -11.25
CA ILE A 163 -11.81 17.00 -10.45
C ILE A 163 -11.79 18.42 -11.01
N ALA A 164 -11.76 18.58 -12.33
CA ALA A 164 -11.72 19.89 -12.98
C ALA A 164 -12.96 20.75 -12.71
N GLU A 165 -14.10 20.13 -12.39
CA GLU A 165 -15.34 20.84 -12.01
C GLU A 165 -15.27 21.43 -10.60
N ARG A 166 -14.55 20.79 -9.66
CA ARG A 166 -14.45 21.21 -8.25
C ARG A 166 -13.02 21.09 -7.70
N PRO A 167 -12.00 21.74 -8.30
CA PRO A 167 -10.60 21.48 -7.99
C PRO A 167 -10.18 21.91 -6.57
N LEU A 168 -10.87 22.90 -6.00
CA LEU A 168 -10.54 23.43 -4.66
C LEU A 168 -11.26 22.69 -3.54
N THR A 169 -12.55 22.38 -3.69
CA THR A 169 -13.36 21.80 -2.62
C THR A 169 -13.49 20.28 -2.71
N GLY A 170 -13.27 19.71 -3.91
CA GLY A 170 -13.67 18.34 -4.21
C GLY A 170 -15.19 18.16 -4.19
N TRP A 171 -15.60 16.89 -4.18
CA TRP A 171 -16.99 16.43 -4.22
C TRP A 171 -17.52 15.93 -2.87
N GLY A 172 -16.69 15.92 -1.83
CA GLY A 172 -17.01 15.40 -0.50
C GLY A 172 -16.32 14.06 -0.21
N LEU A 173 -16.01 13.82 1.06
CA LEU A 173 -15.37 12.57 1.49
C LEU A 173 -16.23 11.36 1.10
N ASP A 174 -15.59 10.35 0.52
CA ASP A 174 -16.19 9.10 0.03
C ASP A 174 -17.21 9.28 -1.11
N SER A 175 -17.22 10.43 -1.79
CA SER A 175 -18.16 10.71 -2.88
C SER A 175 -17.91 9.90 -4.16
N SER A 176 -16.75 9.25 -4.32
CA SER A 176 -16.40 8.52 -5.55
C SER A 176 -17.43 7.46 -5.94
N ARG A 177 -18.05 6.78 -4.96
CA ARG A 177 -19.05 5.72 -5.17
C ARG A 177 -20.39 6.22 -5.69
N ALA A 178 -20.65 7.53 -5.58
CA ALA A 178 -21.91 8.16 -5.96
C ALA A 178 -21.64 9.39 -6.86
N ILE A 179 -20.49 9.41 -7.53
CA ILE A 179 -20.11 10.53 -8.39
C ILE A 179 -21.04 10.56 -9.61
N PRO A 180 -21.58 11.74 -10.00
CA PRO A 180 -22.47 11.82 -11.16
C PRO A 180 -21.82 11.27 -12.42
N GLY A 181 -22.55 10.41 -13.15
CA GLY A 181 -22.08 9.72 -14.35
C GLY A 181 -21.14 8.52 -14.08
N GLY A 182 -20.83 8.22 -12.82
CA GLY A 182 -19.95 7.11 -12.45
C GLY A 182 -20.51 5.73 -12.77
N GLU A 183 -21.84 5.57 -12.66
CA GLU A 183 -22.55 4.32 -12.98
C GLU A 183 -22.84 4.16 -14.48
N ASP A 184 -22.61 5.20 -15.29
CA ASP A 184 -22.87 5.14 -16.72
C ASP A 184 -21.97 4.06 -17.36
N PRO A 185 -22.53 3.17 -18.19
CA PRO A 185 -21.77 2.08 -18.78
C PRO A 185 -20.79 2.59 -19.85
N ILE A 186 -19.55 2.11 -19.79
CA ILE A 186 -18.60 2.23 -20.90
C ILE A 186 -18.82 1.06 -21.86
N ARG A 187 -18.92 -0.16 -21.29
CA ARG A 187 -19.06 -1.46 -21.96
C ARG A 187 -19.85 -2.42 -21.06
N PRO A 188 -20.34 -3.57 -21.57
CA PRO A 188 -21.01 -4.55 -20.72
C PRO A 188 -20.15 -4.96 -19.52
N GLY A 189 -20.62 -4.67 -18.31
CA GLY A 189 -19.91 -4.97 -17.06
C GLY A 189 -18.86 -3.94 -16.61
N GLU A 190 -18.66 -2.84 -17.35
CA GLU A 190 -17.69 -1.79 -17.03
C GLU A 190 -18.37 -0.41 -16.98
N THR A 191 -18.21 0.30 -15.87
CA THR A 191 -18.71 1.67 -15.67
C THR A 191 -17.57 2.67 -15.52
N TRP A 192 -17.86 3.97 -15.63
CA TRP A 192 -16.86 5.04 -15.49
C TRP A 192 -16.22 5.14 -14.11
N MET A 193 -16.95 4.82 -13.05
CA MET A 193 -16.45 4.83 -11.69
C MET A 193 -17.21 3.79 -10.86
N PRO A 194 -16.71 2.55 -10.74
CA PRO A 194 -17.41 1.52 -9.98
C PRO A 194 -17.57 1.89 -8.51
N LEU A 195 -16.45 2.07 -7.79
CA LEU A 195 -16.46 2.45 -6.37
C LEU A 195 -15.48 3.58 -6.07
N HIS A 196 -14.34 3.59 -6.75
CA HIS A 196 -13.26 4.54 -6.53
C HIS A 196 -12.30 4.50 -7.73
N PRO A 197 -11.44 5.52 -7.91
CA PRO A 197 -10.54 5.61 -9.06
C PRO A 197 -9.44 4.54 -9.15
N HIS A 198 -9.31 3.65 -8.16
CA HIS A 198 -8.14 2.77 -7.97
C HIS A 198 -6.79 3.50 -7.94
N ASN A 199 -6.80 4.81 -7.63
CA ASN A 199 -5.62 5.66 -7.51
C ASN A 199 -5.86 6.67 -6.37
N ALA A 200 -5.16 6.49 -5.26
CA ALA A 200 -5.29 7.30 -4.06
C ALA A 200 -5.11 8.80 -4.30
N ALA A 201 -4.16 9.21 -5.14
CA ALA A 201 -3.94 10.64 -5.40
C ALA A 201 -5.14 11.25 -6.13
N LEU A 202 -5.64 10.58 -7.19
CA LEU A 202 -6.85 11.02 -7.88
C LEU A 202 -8.07 10.99 -6.97
N GLN A 203 -8.21 9.98 -6.12
CA GLN A 203 -9.33 9.89 -5.17
C GLN A 203 -9.33 11.04 -4.17
N VAL A 204 -8.17 11.35 -3.57
CA VAL A 204 -8.04 12.47 -2.64
C VAL A 204 -8.34 13.80 -3.34
N TRP A 205 -7.84 14.01 -4.56
CA TRP A 205 -8.19 15.20 -5.35
C TRP A 205 -9.68 15.30 -5.65
N LEU A 206 -10.30 14.20 -6.08
CA LEU A 206 -11.72 14.15 -6.44
C LEU A 206 -12.60 14.49 -5.25
N GLU A 207 -12.31 13.91 -4.09
CA GLU A 207 -13.20 13.98 -2.94
C GLU A 207 -12.91 15.19 -2.03
N LEU A 208 -11.64 15.56 -1.86
CA LEU A 208 -11.21 16.58 -0.90
C LEU A 208 -10.56 17.82 -1.54
N GLY A 209 -10.42 17.83 -2.86
CA GLY A 209 -9.83 18.95 -3.61
C GLY A 209 -8.35 19.22 -3.27
N ALA A 210 -7.90 20.40 -3.68
CA ALA A 210 -6.52 20.87 -3.46
C ALA A 210 -6.07 20.83 -1.98
N PRO A 211 -6.90 21.23 -0.98
CA PRO A 211 -6.51 21.13 0.43
C PRO A 211 -6.25 19.68 0.87
N GLY A 212 -7.10 18.74 0.49
CA GLY A 212 -6.91 17.32 0.79
C GLY A 212 -5.65 16.77 0.12
N ALA A 213 -5.42 17.10 -1.15
CA ALA A 213 -4.22 16.70 -1.87
C ALA A 213 -2.94 17.28 -1.25
N ALA A 214 -2.97 18.54 -0.82
CA ALA A 214 -1.85 19.18 -0.14
C ALA A 214 -1.55 18.52 1.22
N LEU A 215 -2.57 18.21 2.01
CA LEU A 215 -2.41 17.49 3.29
C LEU A 215 -1.88 16.07 3.06
N PHE A 216 -2.36 15.36 2.04
CA PHE A 216 -1.87 14.03 1.71
C PHE A 216 -0.41 14.08 1.26
N ALA A 217 -0.05 15.03 0.39
CA ALA A 217 1.33 15.25 -0.04
C ALA A 217 2.24 15.62 1.14
N LEU A 218 1.78 16.48 2.05
CA LEU A 218 2.52 16.86 3.26
C LEU A 218 2.77 15.65 4.17
N MET A 219 1.75 14.82 4.41
CA MET A 219 1.88 13.60 5.20
C MET A 219 2.93 12.66 4.60
N VAL A 220 2.89 12.44 3.28
CA VAL A 220 3.87 11.61 2.57
C VAL A 220 5.27 12.23 2.62
N ALA A 221 5.38 13.57 2.51
CA ALA A 221 6.65 14.28 2.65
C ALA A 221 7.25 14.14 4.05
N ILE A 222 6.43 14.20 5.09
CA ILE A 222 6.85 13.97 6.49
C ILE A 222 7.41 12.55 6.64
N PHE A 223 6.71 11.53 6.10
CA PHE A 223 7.16 10.15 6.22
C PHE A 223 8.46 9.88 5.47
N TRP A 224 8.60 10.32 4.22
CA TRP A 224 9.87 10.19 3.50
C TRP A 224 10.99 11.04 4.12
N GLY A 225 10.65 12.23 4.64
CA GLY A 225 11.57 13.09 5.39
C GLY A 225 12.10 12.39 6.64
N ALA A 226 11.25 11.67 7.36
CA ALA A 226 11.64 10.87 8.52
C ALA A 226 12.60 9.74 8.11
N VAL A 227 12.29 8.99 7.05
CA VAL A 227 13.20 7.94 6.51
C VAL A 227 14.57 8.52 6.12
N ALA A 228 14.58 9.72 5.55
CA ALA A 228 15.81 10.38 5.10
C ALA A 228 16.69 10.91 6.26
N ARG A 229 16.07 11.37 7.36
CA ARG A 229 16.75 12.20 8.38
C ARG A 229 16.87 11.55 9.75
N VAL A 230 15.93 10.70 10.15
CA VAL A 230 15.96 10.08 11.48
C VAL A 230 17.16 9.10 11.56
N GLU A 231 17.84 9.11 12.70
CA GLU A 231 19.01 8.27 12.97
C GLU A 231 18.60 6.84 13.35
N TRP A 232 18.04 6.12 12.39
CA TRP A 232 17.74 4.70 12.53
C TRP A 232 18.89 3.82 12.02
N PRO A 233 19.04 2.58 12.56
CA PRO A 233 19.84 1.55 11.92
C PRO A 233 19.44 1.37 10.44
N PRO A 234 20.37 1.06 9.52
CA PRO A 234 20.07 0.93 8.09
C PRO A 234 18.91 -0.03 7.79
N LEU A 235 18.82 -1.14 8.52
CA LEU A 235 17.72 -2.11 8.41
C LEU A 235 16.34 -1.49 8.70
N PHE A 236 16.24 -0.63 9.72
CA PHE A 236 14.99 0.00 10.11
C PHE A 236 14.55 1.07 9.13
N ALA A 237 15.48 1.90 8.66
CA ALA A 237 15.20 2.88 7.62
C ALA A 237 14.76 2.19 6.32
N ALA A 238 15.43 1.10 5.94
CA ALA A 238 15.06 0.27 4.79
C ALA A 238 13.67 -0.34 4.92
N ALA A 239 13.34 -0.93 6.08
CA ALA A 239 12.03 -1.52 6.33
C ALA A 239 10.91 -0.48 6.34
N ALA A 240 11.12 0.67 6.99
CA ALA A 240 10.14 1.75 7.03
C ALA A 240 9.90 2.38 5.64
N GLY A 241 10.97 2.72 4.91
CA GLY A 241 10.85 3.30 3.58
C GLY A 241 10.31 2.32 2.54
N SER A 242 10.63 1.03 2.66
CA SER A 242 10.01 0.00 1.82
C SER A 242 8.52 -0.16 2.10
N GLY A 243 8.12 -0.23 3.38
CA GLY A 243 6.69 -0.27 3.75
C GLY A 243 5.93 0.93 3.20
N LEU A 244 6.51 2.14 3.28
CA LEU A 244 5.94 3.35 2.68
C LEU A 244 5.82 3.25 1.16
N ALA A 245 6.84 2.70 0.48
CA ALA A 245 6.83 2.50 -0.96
C ALA A 245 5.74 1.49 -1.39
N ILE A 246 5.60 0.38 -0.66
CA ILE A 246 4.52 -0.62 -0.88
C ILE A 246 3.15 0.04 -0.68
N ALA A 247 2.99 0.82 0.39
CA ALA A 247 1.74 1.52 0.67
C ALA A 247 1.35 2.46 -0.48
N LEU A 248 2.28 3.31 -0.92
CA LEU A 248 2.02 4.30 -1.98
C LEU A 248 1.72 3.66 -3.33
N VAL A 249 2.47 2.62 -3.73
CA VAL A 249 2.20 1.92 -5.00
C VAL A 249 0.90 1.11 -4.91
N GLY A 250 0.64 0.45 -3.79
CA GLY A 250 -0.58 -0.33 -3.55
C GLY A 250 -1.84 0.53 -3.60
N CYS A 251 -1.85 1.67 -2.92
CA CYS A 251 -3.00 2.59 -2.95
C CYS A 251 -3.14 3.33 -4.29
N SER A 252 -2.10 3.39 -5.11
CA SER A 252 -2.15 4.00 -6.45
C SER A 252 -2.64 3.04 -7.54
N THR A 253 -2.83 1.74 -7.23
CA THR A 253 -3.06 0.70 -8.25
C THR A 253 -4.08 -0.36 -7.87
N ALA A 254 -4.81 -0.26 -6.76
CA ALA A 254 -5.72 -1.36 -6.40
C ALA A 254 -6.98 -0.98 -5.60
N TYR A 255 -6.89 -0.13 -4.57
CA TYR A 255 -7.96 0.00 -3.59
C TYR A 255 -8.33 1.45 -3.31
N GLY A 256 -9.53 1.63 -2.74
CA GLY A 256 -10.01 2.90 -2.27
C GLY A 256 -9.25 3.29 -1.01
N ILE A 257 -8.78 4.53 -0.95
CA ILE A 257 -7.91 4.98 0.15
C ILE A 257 -8.62 4.97 1.52
N TRP A 258 -9.95 5.01 1.53
CA TRP A 258 -10.78 5.03 2.74
C TRP A 258 -11.25 3.67 3.25
N GLN A 259 -10.89 2.57 2.59
CA GLN A 259 -11.32 1.25 3.04
C GLN A 259 -10.77 0.95 4.44
N GLU A 260 -11.63 0.43 5.33
CA GLU A 260 -11.34 0.28 6.75
C GLU A 260 -10.19 -0.70 6.99
N TRP A 261 -10.19 -1.83 6.25
CA TRP A 261 -9.11 -2.81 6.31
C TRP A 261 -7.76 -2.22 5.87
N TRP A 262 -7.78 -1.32 4.87
CA TRP A 262 -6.57 -0.68 4.36
C TRP A 262 -5.99 0.31 5.37
N LEU A 263 -6.85 1.18 5.93
CA LEU A 263 -6.45 2.12 6.97
C LEU A 263 -5.95 1.40 8.23
N ALA A 264 -6.58 0.27 8.61
CA ALA A 264 -6.14 -0.56 9.71
C ALA A 264 -4.74 -1.16 9.46
N THR A 265 -4.50 -1.72 8.27
CA THR A 265 -3.19 -2.28 7.90
C THR A 265 -2.11 -1.20 7.84
N LEU A 266 -2.39 -0.03 7.28
CA LEU A 266 -1.46 1.12 7.29
C LEU A 266 -1.12 1.56 8.71
N SER A 267 -2.13 1.68 9.57
CA SER A 267 -1.96 2.05 10.98
C SER A 267 -1.12 1.02 11.73
N PHE A 268 -1.35 -0.28 11.48
CA PHE A 268 -0.58 -1.35 12.08
C PHE A 268 0.88 -1.35 11.58
N SER A 269 1.11 -1.11 10.29
CA SER A 269 2.45 -0.95 9.73
C SER A 269 3.20 0.23 10.36
N LEU A 270 2.54 1.39 10.49
CA LEU A 270 3.10 2.55 11.19
C LEU A 270 3.42 2.23 12.66
N PHE A 271 2.52 1.52 13.35
CA PHE A 271 2.78 1.06 14.71
C PHE A 271 4.06 0.21 14.82
N LEU A 272 4.27 -0.75 13.89
CA LEU A 272 5.51 -1.54 13.86
C LEU A 272 6.74 -0.66 13.61
N VAL A 273 6.67 0.33 12.72
CA VAL A 273 7.75 1.30 12.49
C VAL A 273 8.06 2.11 13.75
N LEU A 274 7.05 2.57 14.48
CA LEU A 274 7.24 3.32 15.73
C LEU A 274 7.84 2.44 16.83
N VAL A 275 7.46 1.17 16.91
CA VAL A 275 8.07 0.18 17.80
C VAL A 275 9.55 -0.01 17.48
N MET A 276 9.90 -0.18 16.20
CA MET A 276 11.30 -0.23 15.77
C MET A 276 12.05 1.03 16.19
N GLY A 277 11.47 2.22 15.96
CA GLY A 277 12.03 3.49 16.42
C GLY A 277 12.37 3.50 17.91
N ARG A 278 11.45 3.05 18.77
CA ARG A 278 11.68 2.95 20.22
C ARG A 278 12.78 1.94 20.60
N LEU A 279 12.82 0.79 19.94
CA LEU A 279 13.85 -0.23 20.16
C LEU A 279 15.25 0.32 19.81
N SER A 280 15.36 1.11 18.73
CA SER A 280 16.63 1.71 18.33
C SER A 280 17.16 2.71 19.36
N ALA A 281 16.29 3.58 19.89
CA ALA A 281 16.66 4.58 20.89
C ALA A 281 17.11 3.94 22.22
N CYS A 282 16.47 2.85 22.65
CA CYS A 282 16.87 2.12 23.85
C CYS A 282 18.26 1.48 23.68
N ALA A 283 18.53 0.90 22.50
CA ALA A 283 19.83 0.31 22.21
C ALA A 283 20.96 1.36 22.15
N SER A 284 20.70 2.57 21.65
CA SER A 284 21.71 3.64 21.62
C SER A 284 22.05 4.19 23.01
N VAL A 285 21.05 4.35 23.89
CA VAL A 285 21.26 4.79 25.29
C VAL A 285 22.11 3.77 26.05
N ARG A 286 21.78 2.48 25.95
CA ARG A 286 22.54 1.42 26.63
C ARG A 286 24.00 1.35 26.17
N ARG A 287 24.29 1.57 24.88
CA ARG A 287 25.69 1.62 24.38
C ARG A 287 26.48 2.83 24.89
N ARG A 288 25.82 3.97 25.12
CA ARG A 288 26.49 5.16 25.69
C ARG A 288 26.77 5.02 27.18
N ALA A 289 25.93 4.30 27.93
CA ALA A 289 26.12 4.07 29.36
C ALA A 289 27.25 3.07 29.71
N ILE A 290 27.73 2.30 28.72
CA ILE A 290 28.80 1.29 28.89
C ILE A 290 30.16 1.84 28.39
N ARG A 291 30.18 3.02 27.77
CA ARG A 291 31.40 3.74 27.38
C ARG A 291 31.73 4.80 28.43
#